data_AF-A0A8K0RJS3-F1
#
_entry.id   AF-A0A8K0RJS3-F1
#
_cell.length_a   1.000
_cell.length_b   1.000
_cell.length_c   1.000
_cell.angle_alpha   90.00
_cell.angle_beta   90.00
_cell.angle_gamma   90.00
#
_symmetry.space_group_name_H-M   'P 1'
#
loop_
_entity.id
_entity.type
_entity.pdbx_description
1 polymer ?
#
loop_
_entity_poly.entity_id
_entity_poly.type
_entity_poly.pdbx_seq_one_letter_code
_entity_poly.pdbx_strand_id
1 'polypeptide(L)'
;MQQGSILPFLKKSKAPRPEHSRSEGSRSDQPYHSRPYNSSSRGGSQSTQHQGPNRRRNMALKLIADETKAELPDILTQLPSFDAMDSAVLDLKDLIPLNPQTCPGHVLPSSDEEASKKGTRIKVFDMDTFDAAINIDPKYTAQIHMSSSCPHTAISPSEEDDQDQAMQDVSQDNTSLTSPRQVKPVAVLNLASERSAGGGWQNGALAQEEALCYRSSLYLSLHKSYYRLPSLSAIYSPSVLIIRDAMSRGHNLLVPHQKPADLPVTAVISVAALRHPALTDDKKHFKNEGQRAETKRKIRLTLRVAARNGHTKLVLGALGCGVFGNPPKEVAECFLEVLREKEFQGGWWEEVVFAILDNVKGEQGGKDGIGNYGEFWRVLDGQVV
;
A
#
# COMPACT_ATOMS: atom_id res chain seq x y z
N MET A 1 1.08 -32.04 -11.48
CA MET A 1 -0.22 -31.70 -12.11
C MET A 1 -0.01 -30.43 -12.91
N GLN A 2 -0.47 -30.39 -14.17
CA GLN A 2 -0.19 -29.28 -15.09
C GLN A 2 -0.76 -27.96 -14.56
N GLN A 3 0.12 -26.97 -14.34
CA GLN A 3 -0.21 -25.60 -13.99
C GLN A 3 -0.83 -24.90 -15.21
N GLY A 4 -2.16 -24.73 -15.18
CA GLY A 4 -2.87 -23.91 -16.15
C GLY A 4 -2.70 -22.43 -15.82
N SER A 5 -1.98 -21.69 -16.65
CA SER A 5 -1.87 -20.23 -16.56
C SER A 5 -3.25 -19.56 -16.73
N ILE A 6 -3.64 -18.72 -15.75
CA ILE A 6 -4.93 -17.98 -15.71
C ILE A 6 -4.94 -16.77 -16.70
N LEU A 7 -3.92 -16.62 -17.54
CA LEU A 7 -3.69 -15.47 -18.42
C LEU A 7 -4.75 -15.12 -19.51
N PRO A 8 -5.68 -15.98 -19.98
CA PRO A 8 -6.55 -15.57 -21.11
C PRO A 8 -7.52 -14.42 -20.81
N PHE A 9 -7.71 -14.02 -19.54
CA PHE A 9 -8.79 -13.11 -19.15
C PHE A 9 -8.37 -11.66 -18.91
N LEU A 10 -7.08 -11.37 -18.73
CA LEU A 10 -6.59 -9.99 -18.53
C LEU A 10 -6.15 -9.31 -19.84
N LYS A 11 -5.99 -10.06 -20.95
CA LYS A 11 -5.61 -9.55 -22.27
C LYS A 11 -6.72 -9.75 -23.32
N LYS A 12 -7.87 -9.06 -23.18
CA LYS A 12 -8.76 -8.83 -24.34
C LYS A 12 -9.46 -7.47 -24.25
N SER A 13 -8.83 -6.45 -24.83
CA SER A 13 -9.54 -5.31 -25.43
C SER A 13 -8.65 -4.64 -26.48
N LYS A 14 -8.68 -5.15 -27.72
CA LYS A 14 -8.35 -4.38 -28.93
C LYS A 14 -8.80 -5.15 -30.18
N ALA A 15 -9.82 -4.63 -30.84
CA ALA A 15 -9.96 -4.61 -32.29
C ALA A 15 -10.91 -3.44 -32.63
N PRO A 16 -10.56 -2.53 -33.55
CA PRO A 16 -11.40 -1.41 -33.95
C PRO A 16 -12.53 -1.90 -34.87
N ARG A 17 -13.72 -1.30 -34.78
CA ARG A 17 -14.78 -1.46 -35.79
C ARG A 17 -14.74 -0.28 -36.77
N PRO A 18 -15.03 -0.50 -38.06
CA PRO A 18 -14.89 0.52 -39.09
C PRO A 18 -16.06 1.50 -39.09
N GLU A 19 -15.74 2.71 -39.55
CA GLU A 19 -16.66 3.82 -39.80
C GLU A 19 -17.70 3.46 -40.87
N HIS A 20 -18.97 3.83 -40.62
CA HIS A 20 -19.94 4.08 -41.68
C HIS A 20 -20.70 5.37 -41.41
N SER A 21 -20.70 6.21 -42.44
CA SER A 21 -21.32 7.53 -42.55
C SER A 21 -22.80 7.46 -43.00
N ARG A 22 -23.49 8.60 -42.85
CA ARG A 22 -24.81 9.07 -43.40
C ARG A 22 -25.85 9.33 -42.29
N SER A 23 -26.18 10.58 -41.94
CA SER A 23 -26.88 11.68 -42.65
C SER A 23 -28.38 11.75 -42.31
N GLU A 24 -28.83 12.99 -42.11
CA GLU A 24 -30.10 13.54 -41.61
C GLU A 24 -31.43 12.96 -42.15
N GLY A 25 -32.50 13.13 -41.35
CA GLY A 25 -33.89 12.97 -41.80
C GLY A 25 -34.93 13.11 -40.68
N SER A 26 -35.80 14.12 -40.81
CA SER A 26 -36.72 14.70 -39.82
C SER A 26 -38.15 14.11 -39.86
N ARG A 27 -38.95 14.40 -38.80
CA ARG A 27 -40.45 14.35 -38.69
C ARG A 27 -41.09 12.97 -38.54
N SER A 28 -42.27 12.76 -37.94
CA SER A 28 -43.16 13.45 -36.99
C SER A 28 -44.26 12.43 -36.59
N ASP A 29 -45.00 12.74 -35.52
CA ASP A 29 -46.36 12.28 -35.19
C ASP A 29 -46.63 10.91 -34.52
N GLN A 30 -47.40 11.03 -33.43
CA GLN A 30 -47.99 10.06 -32.51
C GLN A 30 -49.25 9.34 -33.11
N PRO A 31 -50.16 8.72 -32.31
CA PRO A 31 -50.05 7.61 -31.33
C PRO A 31 -51.06 6.48 -31.68
N TYR A 32 -51.06 5.35 -30.94
CA TYR A 32 -52.24 4.79 -30.24
C TYR A 32 -52.11 3.30 -29.82
N HIS A 33 -52.62 3.06 -28.61
CA HIS A 33 -53.32 1.87 -28.07
C HIS A 33 -52.59 0.58 -27.61
N SER A 34 -52.62 0.44 -26.28
CA SER A 34 -53.29 -0.62 -25.48
C SER A 34 -52.85 -2.09 -25.55
N ARG A 35 -52.49 -2.59 -24.35
CA ARG A 35 -52.22 -4.00 -23.96
C ARG A 35 -53.40 -4.95 -24.25
N PRO A 36 -53.18 -6.29 -24.21
CA PRO A 36 -53.51 -6.98 -22.96
C PRO A 36 -52.51 -8.05 -22.50
N TYR A 37 -52.60 -8.32 -21.21
CA TYR A 37 -52.03 -9.44 -20.47
C TYR A 37 -52.43 -10.79 -21.09
N ASN A 38 -51.52 -11.77 -21.08
CA ASN A 38 -51.92 -13.18 -21.07
C ASN A 38 -50.98 -14.01 -20.20
N SER A 39 -51.59 -14.89 -19.42
CA SER A 39 -51.00 -15.70 -18.35
C SER A 39 -50.45 -17.04 -18.83
N SER A 40 -49.43 -17.50 -18.10
CA SER A 40 -49.04 -18.90 -17.81
C SER A 40 -48.72 -19.86 -18.97
N SER A 41 -47.48 -20.34 -19.00
CA SER A 41 -47.19 -21.78 -19.10
C SER A 41 -45.74 -22.09 -18.69
N ARG A 42 -45.60 -23.16 -17.89
CA ARG A 42 -44.34 -23.74 -17.44
C ARG A 42 -43.55 -24.25 -18.64
N GLY A 43 -42.31 -23.78 -18.78
CA GLY A 43 -41.29 -24.39 -19.63
C GLY A 43 -39.98 -24.43 -18.86
N GLY A 44 -39.65 -25.59 -18.30
CA GLY A 44 -38.32 -25.83 -17.73
C GLY A 44 -37.29 -25.74 -18.85
N SER A 45 -36.53 -24.65 -18.88
CA SER A 45 -35.28 -24.58 -19.62
C SER A 45 -34.17 -24.34 -18.60
N GLN A 46 -33.21 -25.26 -18.56
CA GLN A 46 -31.92 -25.05 -17.91
C GLN A 46 -31.26 -23.86 -18.61
N SER A 47 -31.53 -22.65 -18.12
CA SER A 47 -30.72 -21.51 -18.48
C SER A 47 -29.35 -21.72 -17.85
N THR A 48 -28.37 -22.05 -18.68
CA THR A 48 -26.96 -21.81 -18.34
C THR A 48 -26.85 -20.33 -18.03
N GLN A 49 -26.99 -19.98 -16.74
CA GLN A 49 -26.79 -18.63 -16.25
C GLN A 49 -25.42 -18.18 -16.75
N HIS A 50 -25.41 -17.23 -17.67
CA HIS A 50 -24.23 -16.47 -18.02
C HIS A 50 -23.73 -15.82 -16.73
N GLN A 51 -22.86 -16.51 -16.01
CA GLN A 51 -22.23 -15.99 -14.80
C GLN A 51 -21.40 -14.78 -15.22
N GLY A 52 -21.82 -13.59 -14.80
CA GLY A 52 -21.20 -12.33 -15.19
C GLY A 52 -19.70 -12.26 -14.89
N PRO A 53 -18.95 -11.40 -15.60
CA PRO A 53 -17.48 -11.32 -15.52
C PRO A 53 -16.96 -11.08 -14.09
N ASN A 54 -17.70 -10.31 -13.28
CA ASN A 54 -17.32 -10.05 -11.88
C ASN A 54 -17.40 -11.30 -11.00
N ARG A 55 -18.37 -12.21 -11.22
CA ARG A 55 -18.52 -13.42 -10.40
C ARG A 55 -17.35 -14.37 -10.62
N ARG A 56 -16.92 -14.55 -11.88
CA ARG A 56 -15.77 -15.40 -12.23
C ARG A 56 -14.47 -14.86 -11.65
N ARG A 57 -14.23 -13.54 -11.78
CA ARG A 57 -13.07 -12.88 -11.18
C ARG A 57 -13.03 -13.05 -9.67
N ASN A 58 -14.15 -12.83 -8.98
CA ASN A 58 -14.22 -12.98 -7.54
C ASN A 58 -13.99 -14.45 -7.11
N MET A 59 -14.49 -15.42 -7.87
CA MET A 59 -14.18 -16.84 -7.62
C MET A 59 -12.68 -17.13 -7.78
N ALA A 60 -12.03 -16.61 -8.83
CA ALA A 60 -10.59 -16.77 -9.03
C ALA A 60 -9.78 -16.15 -7.88
N LEU A 61 -10.15 -14.93 -7.45
CA LEU A 61 -9.51 -14.27 -6.32
C LEU A 61 -9.71 -15.02 -5.00
N LYS A 62 -10.88 -15.65 -4.80
CA LYS A 62 -11.11 -16.52 -3.64
C LYS A 62 -10.17 -17.73 -3.65
N LEU A 63 -9.98 -18.37 -4.80
CA LEU A 63 -9.02 -19.48 -4.92
C LEU A 63 -7.59 -19.02 -4.61
N ILE A 64 -7.20 -17.81 -5.05
CA ILE A 64 -5.92 -17.21 -4.70
C ILE A 64 -5.80 -16.99 -3.19
N ALA A 65 -6.84 -16.47 -2.53
CA ALA A 65 -6.84 -16.34 -1.07
C ALA A 65 -6.67 -17.70 -0.37
N ASP A 66 -7.37 -18.72 -0.84
CA ASP A 66 -7.28 -20.08 -0.30
C ASP A 66 -5.87 -20.65 -0.48
N GLU A 67 -5.25 -20.47 -1.64
CA GLU A 67 -3.86 -20.89 -1.90
C GLU A 67 -2.86 -20.09 -1.04
N THR A 68 -3.01 -18.77 -0.91
CA THR A 68 -2.14 -17.95 -0.05
C THR A 68 -2.15 -18.45 1.40
N LYS A 69 -3.33 -18.78 1.94
CA LYS A 69 -3.46 -19.33 3.30
C LYS A 69 -2.85 -20.72 3.44
N ALA A 70 -2.92 -21.54 2.39
CA ALA A 70 -2.41 -22.90 2.40
C ALA A 70 -0.87 -22.93 2.36
N GLU A 71 -0.25 -22.04 1.58
CA GLU A 71 1.20 -22.05 1.33
C GLU A 71 2.01 -21.30 2.40
N LEU A 72 1.45 -20.24 3.00
CA LEU A 72 2.17 -19.41 3.97
C LEU A 72 2.76 -20.17 5.16
N PRO A 73 2.06 -21.12 5.82
CA PRO A 73 2.64 -21.88 6.93
C PRO A 73 3.94 -22.59 6.53
N ASP A 74 3.96 -23.27 5.38
CA ASP A 74 5.14 -24.01 4.92
C ASP A 74 6.29 -23.08 4.52
N ILE A 75 5.99 -21.91 3.96
CA ILE A 75 7.00 -20.87 3.68
C ILE A 75 7.60 -20.33 4.99
N LEU A 76 6.76 -20.02 5.98
CA LEU A 76 7.19 -19.42 7.25
C LEU A 76 7.96 -20.40 8.14
N THR A 77 7.71 -21.72 8.06
CA THR A 77 8.52 -22.72 8.79
C THR A 77 10.00 -22.70 8.40
N GLN A 78 10.31 -22.21 7.19
CA GLN A 78 11.69 -22.04 6.70
C GLN A 78 12.33 -20.72 7.16
N LEU A 79 11.61 -19.90 7.94
CA LEU A 79 12.02 -18.58 8.43
C LEU A 79 11.82 -18.50 9.96
N PRO A 80 12.65 -19.21 10.76
CA PRO A 80 12.37 -19.49 12.18
C PRO A 80 12.31 -18.26 13.10
N SER A 81 12.90 -17.12 12.69
CA SER A 81 12.90 -15.87 13.46
C SER A 81 12.01 -14.78 12.85
N PHE A 82 11.21 -15.13 11.83
CA PHE A 82 10.30 -14.20 11.17
C PHE A 82 8.91 -14.24 11.82
N ASP A 83 8.56 -13.22 12.58
CA ASP A 83 7.23 -13.12 13.19
C ASP A 83 6.25 -12.37 12.28
N ALA A 84 5.51 -13.12 11.46
CA ALA A 84 4.47 -12.57 10.58
C ALA A 84 3.16 -12.21 11.31
N MET A 85 3.03 -12.57 12.59
CA MET A 85 1.83 -12.32 13.39
C MET A 85 1.97 -11.05 14.22
N ASP A 86 3.21 -10.56 14.43
CA ASP A 86 3.47 -9.37 15.23
C ASP A 86 2.76 -8.14 14.65
N SER A 87 2.06 -7.42 15.53
CA SER A 87 1.47 -6.14 15.26
C SER A 87 0.99 -5.44 16.54
N ALA A 88 0.79 -4.14 16.42
CA ALA A 88 0.24 -3.33 17.49
C ALA A 88 -0.76 -2.30 16.96
N VAL A 89 -1.80 -2.02 17.74
CA VAL A 89 -2.69 -0.87 17.52
C VAL A 89 -2.06 0.36 18.16
N LEU A 90 -1.94 1.43 17.40
CA LEU A 90 -1.36 2.71 17.82
C LEU A 90 -2.40 3.81 17.64
N ASP A 91 -2.79 4.47 18.72
CA ASP A 91 -3.69 5.60 18.70
C ASP A 91 -2.93 6.93 18.58
N LEU A 92 -3.45 7.86 17.76
CA LEU A 92 -2.82 9.16 17.53
C LEU A 92 -2.60 9.96 18.82
N LYS A 93 -3.50 9.83 19.80
CA LYS A 93 -3.40 10.52 21.10
C LYS A 93 -2.19 10.08 21.93
N ASP A 94 -1.73 8.84 21.70
CA ASP A 94 -0.61 8.22 22.43
C ASP A 94 0.72 8.33 21.63
N LEU A 95 0.65 8.90 20.41
CA LEU A 95 1.82 9.22 19.59
C LEU A 95 2.30 10.65 19.86
N ILE A 96 3.46 10.73 20.51
CA ILE A 96 4.19 11.99 20.70
C ILE A 96 4.50 12.60 19.32
N PRO A 97 4.22 13.90 19.10
CA PRO A 97 4.64 14.60 17.90
C PRO A 97 6.15 14.48 17.67
N LEU A 98 6.57 14.38 16.41
CA LEU A 98 7.99 14.28 16.08
C LEU A 98 8.73 15.56 16.51
N ASN A 99 9.91 15.40 17.12
CA ASN A 99 10.76 16.52 17.51
C ASN A 99 11.71 16.88 16.36
N PRO A 100 11.61 18.06 15.73
CA PRO A 100 12.51 18.47 14.64
C PRO A 100 14.00 18.43 14.99
N GLN A 101 14.37 18.55 16.28
CA GLN A 101 15.76 18.42 16.73
C GLN A 101 16.31 17.00 16.59
N THR A 102 15.44 16.00 16.54
CA THR A 102 15.78 14.58 16.37
C THR A 102 15.63 14.10 14.93
N CYS A 103 15.32 15.02 14.00
CA CYS A 103 15.17 14.71 12.59
C CYS A 103 16.50 14.18 12.01
N PRO A 104 16.51 13.04 11.30
CA PRO A 104 17.72 12.48 10.69
C PRO A 104 18.43 13.40 9.69
N GLY A 105 17.75 14.41 9.15
CA GLY A 105 18.39 15.40 8.28
C GLY A 105 18.68 14.88 6.87
N HIS A 106 17.92 13.89 6.38
CA HIS A 106 18.09 13.35 5.03
C HIS A 106 17.99 14.46 3.98
N VAL A 107 18.82 14.33 2.94
CA VAL A 107 18.95 15.34 1.88
C VAL A 107 18.67 14.72 0.51
N LEU A 108 18.27 15.57 -0.43
CA LEU A 108 18.11 15.19 -1.83
C LEU A 108 19.43 14.63 -2.41
N PRO A 109 19.37 13.52 -3.17
CA PRO A 109 20.56 12.87 -3.72
C PRO A 109 21.25 13.73 -4.77
N SER A 110 22.51 13.41 -5.10
CA SER A 110 23.30 14.14 -6.11
C SER A 110 22.71 14.14 -7.52
N SER A 111 21.80 13.20 -7.81
CA SER A 111 21.07 13.14 -9.08
C SER A 111 19.87 14.09 -9.14
N ASP A 112 19.49 14.71 -8.03
CA ASP A 112 18.36 15.65 -7.97
C ASP A 112 18.80 17.08 -8.30
N GLU A 113 17.92 17.85 -8.95
CA GLU A 113 18.18 19.25 -9.32
C GLU A 113 18.41 20.17 -8.09
N GLU A 114 17.85 19.80 -6.94
CA GLU A 114 18.02 20.52 -5.66
C GLU A 114 18.90 19.73 -4.68
N ALA A 115 19.92 19.02 -5.18
CA ALA A 115 20.83 18.18 -4.39
C ALA A 115 21.33 18.85 -3.09
N SER A 116 21.50 18.05 -2.03
CA SER A 116 21.92 18.48 -0.67
C SER A 116 20.90 19.32 0.12
N LYS A 117 19.77 19.72 -0.48
CA LYS A 117 18.67 20.33 0.28
C LYS A 117 18.02 19.27 1.18
N LYS A 118 17.76 19.62 2.44
CA LYS A 118 17.07 18.75 3.40
C LYS A 118 15.65 18.44 2.93
N GLY A 119 15.26 17.17 3.01
CA GLY A 119 13.98 16.67 2.55
C GLY A 119 14.12 15.57 1.51
N THR A 120 12.99 15.20 0.93
CA THR A 120 12.88 14.24 -0.18
C THR A 120 11.95 14.78 -1.25
N ARG A 121 12.21 14.42 -2.51
CA ARG A 121 11.31 14.71 -3.62
C ARG A 121 10.26 13.62 -3.69
N ILE A 122 8.99 14.01 -3.64
CA ILE A 122 7.88 13.07 -3.76
C ILE A 122 7.84 12.55 -5.20
N LYS A 123 7.66 11.24 -5.34
CA LYS A 123 7.40 10.58 -6.63
C LYS A 123 6.02 9.93 -6.61
N VAL A 124 5.28 10.01 -7.71
CA VAL A 124 3.98 9.37 -7.86
C VAL A 124 4.04 8.30 -8.95
N PHE A 125 3.90 7.04 -8.57
CA PHE A 125 4.00 5.88 -9.47
C PHE A 125 2.63 5.30 -9.80
N ASP A 126 2.41 5.02 -11.08
CA ASP A 126 1.29 4.19 -11.55
C ASP A 126 1.67 2.70 -11.47
N MET A 127 1.74 2.20 -10.24
CA MET A 127 1.99 0.79 -9.95
C MET A 127 1.36 0.40 -8.62
N ASP A 128 1.32 -0.89 -8.35
CA ASP A 128 0.81 -1.37 -7.07
C ASP A 128 1.79 -1.10 -5.92
N THR A 129 1.26 -1.11 -4.70
CA THR A 129 1.99 -0.74 -3.48
C THR A 129 3.21 -1.61 -3.20
N PHE A 130 3.15 -2.93 -3.43
CA PHE A 130 4.28 -3.82 -3.17
C PHE A 130 5.32 -3.75 -4.27
N ASP A 131 4.92 -3.58 -5.53
CA ASP A 131 5.86 -3.35 -6.62
C ASP A 131 6.63 -2.04 -6.43
N ALA A 132 5.98 -0.98 -5.93
CA ALA A 132 6.67 0.25 -5.54
C ALA A 132 7.67 0.03 -4.39
N ALA A 133 7.28 -0.72 -3.35
CA ALA A 133 8.18 -1.02 -2.24
C ALA A 133 9.42 -1.83 -2.68
N ILE A 134 9.21 -2.84 -3.53
CA ILE A 134 10.29 -3.66 -4.12
C ILE A 134 11.17 -2.81 -5.05
N ASN A 135 10.60 -1.86 -5.79
CA ASN A 135 11.38 -0.95 -6.65
C ASN A 135 12.30 -0.03 -5.83
N ILE A 136 11.78 0.51 -4.71
CA ILE A 136 12.52 1.40 -3.80
C ILE A 136 13.66 0.67 -3.08
N ASP A 137 13.42 -0.58 -2.64
CA ASP A 137 14.44 -1.36 -1.94
C ASP A 137 14.43 -2.85 -2.36
N PRO A 138 14.94 -3.17 -3.56
CA PRO A 138 14.86 -4.53 -4.11
C PRO A 138 15.74 -5.55 -3.37
N LYS A 139 16.62 -5.07 -2.48
CA LYS A 139 17.56 -5.92 -1.75
C LYS A 139 17.06 -6.25 -0.35
N TYR A 140 16.00 -5.62 0.16
CA TYR A 140 15.50 -5.88 1.50
C TYR A 140 14.66 -7.17 1.53
N THR A 141 15.28 -8.27 1.99
CA THR A 141 14.70 -9.61 2.02
C THR A 141 14.42 -10.11 3.45
N ALA A 142 13.77 -11.28 3.56
CA ALA A 142 13.55 -11.96 4.84
C ALA A 142 14.85 -12.26 5.60
N GLN A 143 15.93 -12.63 4.91
CA GLN A 143 17.24 -12.82 5.51
C GLN A 143 17.77 -11.54 6.17
N ILE A 144 17.72 -10.40 5.45
CA ILE A 144 18.15 -9.11 6.00
C ILE A 144 17.26 -8.73 7.18
N HIS A 145 15.95 -8.91 7.04
CA HIS A 145 14.98 -8.58 8.08
C HIS A 145 15.25 -9.34 9.39
N MET A 146 15.43 -10.66 9.32
CA MET A 146 15.72 -11.50 10.49
C MET A 146 17.09 -11.18 11.11
N SER A 147 18.11 -10.93 10.28
CA SER A 147 19.44 -10.54 10.80
C SER A 147 19.43 -9.18 11.50
N SER A 148 18.54 -8.28 11.07
CA SER A 148 18.39 -6.94 11.66
C SER A 148 17.57 -6.99 12.95
N SER A 149 16.58 -7.89 13.06
CA SER A 149 15.72 -7.99 14.26
C SER A 149 16.36 -8.73 15.42
N CYS A 150 17.44 -9.49 15.21
CA CYS A 150 18.19 -10.12 16.28
C CYS A 150 18.98 -9.08 17.10
N PRO A 151 18.72 -8.92 18.41
CA PRO A 151 19.66 -8.22 19.27
C PRO A 151 20.99 -8.97 19.24
N HIS A 152 22.09 -8.27 18.94
CA HIS A 152 23.44 -8.84 19.02
C HIS A 152 23.58 -9.62 20.32
N THR A 153 23.71 -10.93 20.22
CA THR A 153 24.14 -11.77 21.34
C THR A 153 25.50 -11.24 21.75
N ALA A 154 25.61 -10.83 23.02
CA ALA A 154 26.85 -10.38 23.60
C ALA A 154 27.95 -11.40 23.25
N ILE A 155 29.00 -10.93 22.59
CA ILE A 155 30.27 -11.65 22.52
C ILE A 155 30.66 -11.90 23.97
N SER A 156 30.62 -13.16 24.40
CA SER A 156 31.18 -13.57 25.68
C SER A 156 32.69 -13.29 25.62
N PRO A 157 33.27 -12.53 26.56
CA PRO A 157 34.71 -12.48 26.68
C PRO A 157 35.17 -13.86 27.15
N SER A 158 35.98 -14.51 26.32
CA SER A 158 36.88 -15.57 26.76
C SER A 158 37.78 -15.02 27.86
N GLU A 159 37.98 -15.85 28.87
CA GLU A 159 38.76 -15.63 30.09
C GLU A 159 40.11 -14.93 29.81
N GLU A 160 40.36 -13.83 30.52
CA GLU A 160 41.66 -13.13 30.55
C GLU A 160 42.59 -13.88 31.51
N ASP A 161 43.76 -14.29 31.00
CA ASP A 161 44.96 -14.56 31.80
C ASP A 161 45.77 -13.26 31.91
N ASP A 162 46.09 -12.91 33.16
CA ASP A 162 46.94 -11.80 33.61
C ASP A 162 48.34 -11.78 32.94
N GLN A 163 48.81 -10.58 32.56
CA GLN A 163 50.12 -10.01 32.95
C GLN A 163 50.43 -8.63 32.32
N ASP A 164 50.47 -7.60 33.19
CA ASP A 164 51.57 -6.62 33.40
C ASP A 164 52.29 -5.92 32.19
N GLN A 165 52.07 -4.60 32.02
CA GLN A 165 53.05 -3.49 32.22
C GLN A 165 52.84 -2.21 31.35
N ALA A 166 52.95 -1.08 32.06
CA ALA A 166 53.58 0.20 31.71
C ALA A 166 52.88 1.27 30.81
N MET A 167 53.05 2.50 31.28
CA MET A 167 52.55 3.80 30.81
C MET A 167 53.10 4.23 29.43
N GLN A 168 52.27 4.87 28.58
CA GLN A 168 52.40 6.28 28.15
C GLN A 168 51.47 6.66 26.98
N ASP A 169 51.02 7.91 27.08
CA ASP A 169 50.75 8.89 26.01
C ASP A 169 49.36 9.06 25.39
N VAL A 170 49.07 10.35 25.17
CA VAL A 170 47.82 11.00 24.84
C VAL A 170 47.64 11.02 23.32
N SER A 171 46.54 10.48 22.81
CA SER A 171 45.96 10.97 21.56
C SER A 171 44.45 10.74 21.57
N GLN A 172 43.74 11.87 21.43
CA GLN A 172 42.32 11.96 21.19
C GLN A 172 41.96 11.17 19.93
N ASP A 173 41.17 10.11 20.08
CA ASP A 173 40.28 9.66 19.02
C ASP A 173 38.92 9.35 19.65
N ASN A 174 38.06 10.36 19.59
CA ASN A 174 36.65 10.22 19.92
C ASN A 174 35.96 9.58 18.71
N THR A 175 36.27 8.32 18.41
CA THR A 175 35.44 7.52 17.52
C THR A 175 34.15 7.24 18.26
N SER A 176 33.18 8.14 18.07
CA SER A 176 31.78 7.92 18.38
C SER A 176 31.41 6.52 17.90
N LEU A 177 31.20 5.62 18.84
CA LEU A 177 30.60 4.32 18.64
C LEU A 177 29.15 4.55 18.20
N THR A 178 28.96 4.99 16.95
CA THR A 178 27.66 4.97 16.30
C THR A 178 27.35 3.50 16.08
N SER A 179 26.50 2.94 16.93
CA SER A 179 25.87 1.65 16.66
C SER A 179 25.36 1.66 15.22
N PRO A 180 25.64 0.60 14.41
CA PRO A 180 25.21 0.58 13.03
C PRO A 180 23.69 0.81 13.00
N ARG A 181 23.26 1.85 12.28
CA ARG A 181 21.84 2.22 12.16
C ARG A 181 21.10 1.02 11.58
N GLN A 182 20.21 0.42 12.38
CA GLN A 182 19.44 -0.75 11.99
C GLN A 182 18.67 -0.44 10.70
N VAL A 183 18.97 -1.17 9.63
CA VAL A 183 18.25 -1.02 8.35
C VAL A 183 16.80 -1.46 8.57
N LYS A 184 15.84 -0.62 8.16
CA LYS A 184 14.40 -0.90 8.25
C LYS A 184 13.84 -1.16 6.85
N PRO A 185 12.82 -2.02 6.72
CA PRO A 185 12.14 -2.19 5.44
C PRO A 185 11.43 -0.89 5.04
N VAL A 186 11.03 -0.79 3.78
CA VAL A 186 10.04 0.20 3.34
C VAL A 186 8.77 0.05 4.18
N ALA A 187 8.18 1.16 4.63
CA ALA A 187 6.86 1.16 5.26
C ALA A 187 5.80 1.51 4.22
N VAL A 188 4.81 0.63 4.06
CA VAL A 188 3.71 0.85 3.12
C VAL A 188 2.40 1.17 3.85
N LEU A 189 1.60 2.06 3.28
CA LEU A 189 0.27 2.36 3.76
C LEU A 189 -0.74 1.33 3.23
N ASN A 190 -1.36 0.56 4.12
CA ASN A 190 -2.57 -0.20 3.80
C ASN A 190 -3.79 0.72 3.92
N LEU A 191 -4.56 0.83 2.82
CA LEU A 191 -5.80 1.62 2.74
C LEU A 191 -6.95 0.82 3.37
N ALA A 192 -6.86 0.66 4.68
CA ALA A 192 -7.54 -0.40 5.42
C ALA A 192 -9.06 -0.19 5.54
N SER A 193 -9.77 -1.30 5.66
CA SER A 193 -11.13 -1.34 6.17
C SER A 193 -11.16 -0.98 7.65
N GLU A 194 -12.11 -0.17 8.11
CA GLU A 194 -12.31 0.00 9.55
C GLU A 194 -13.02 -1.21 10.19
N ARG A 195 -13.69 -2.04 9.37
CA ARG A 195 -14.66 -3.05 9.84
C ARG A 195 -14.14 -4.47 9.85
N SER A 196 -13.22 -4.80 8.95
CA SER A 196 -12.84 -6.19 8.66
C SER A 196 -11.36 -6.30 8.35
N ALA A 197 -10.67 -7.21 9.02
CA ALA A 197 -9.28 -7.58 8.73
C ALA A 197 -9.12 -8.01 7.27
N GLY A 198 -8.31 -7.28 6.51
CA GLY A 198 -8.05 -7.56 5.09
C GLY A 198 -9.25 -7.31 4.17
N GLY A 199 -10.24 -6.53 4.61
CA GLY A 199 -11.42 -6.21 3.83
C GLY A 199 -12.23 -7.45 3.43
N GLY A 200 -12.50 -7.59 2.13
CA GLY A 200 -13.24 -8.70 1.54
C GLY A 200 -12.39 -9.76 0.84
N TRP A 201 -11.09 -9.86 1.14
CA TRP A 201 -10.15 -10.67 0.33
C TRP A 201 -10.54 -12.16 0.26
N GLN A 202 -11.02 -12.76 1.36
CA GLN A 202 -11.47 -14.15 1.38
C GLN A 202 -12.76 -14.39 0.56
N ASN A 203 -13.46 -13.31 0.19
CA ASN A 203 -14.68 -13.34 -0.61
C ASN A 203 -14.45 -12.88 -2.06
N GLY A 204 -13.19 -12.72 -2.46
CA GLY A 204 -12.83 -12.32 -3.82
C GLY A 204 -13.03 -10.84 -4.13
N ALA A 205 -13.11 -9.98 -3.11
CA ALA A 205 -13.10 -8.54 -3.32
C ALA A 205 -11.73 -8.06 -3.83
N LEU A 206 -11.69 -6.89 -4.46
CA LEU A 206 -10.42 -6.31 -4.93
C LEU A 206 -10.44 -4.80 -4.74
N ALA A 207 -9.80 -4.35 -3.67
CA ALA A 207 -9.22 -3.04 -3.54
C ALA A 207 -7.72 -3.22 -3.18
N GLN A 208 -7.09 -2.14 -2.71
CA GLN A 208 -5.68 -2.19 -2.35
C GLN A 208 -5.42 -3.11 -1.14
N GLU A 209 -6.20 -3.01 -0.07
CA GLU A 209 -6.05 -3.87 1.12
C GLU A 209 -6.15 -5.37 0.76
N GLU A 210 -7.14 -5.75 -0.05
CA GLU A 210 -7.25 -7.15 -0.50
C GLU A 210 -6.06 -7.56 -1.35
N ALA A 211 -5.55 -6.69 -2.24
CA ALA A 211 -4.37 -6.96 -3.03
C ALA A 211 -3.13 -7.22 -2.17
N LEU A 212 -2.96 -6.48 -1.07
CA LEU A 212 -1.89 -6.73 -0.09
C LEU A 212 -2.07 -8.11 0.56
N CYS A 213 -3.30 -8.46 0.98
CA CYS A 213 -3.59 -9.73 1.63
C CYS A 213 -3.43 -10.94 0.68
N TYR A 214 -3.81 -10.82 -0.59
CA TYR A 214 -3.58 -11.89 -1.56
C TYR A 214 -2.09 -12.18 -1.74
N ARG A 215 -1.24 -11.15 -1.71
CA ARG A 215 0.18 -11.25 -2.06
C ARG A 215 1.14 -11.53 -0.90
N SER A 216 0.69 -11.45 0.34
CA SER A 216 1.60 -11.41 1.48
C SER A 216 1.05 -12.08 2.74
N SER A 217 1.89 -12.12 3.76
CA SER A 217 1.53 -12.53 5.11
C SER A 217 0.69 -11.51 5.88
N LEU A 218 0.34 -10.34 5.31
CA LEU A 218 -0.32 -9.24 6.05
C LEU A 218 -1.56 -9.67 6.83
N TYR A 219 -2.39 -10.58 6.30
CA TYR A 219 -3.61 -10.97 7.00
C TYR A 219 -3.35 -11.68 8.34
N LEU A 220 -2.14 -12.19 8.56
CA LEU A 220 -1.71 -12.83 9.81
C LEU A 220 -1.55 -11.80 10.94
N SER A 221 -1.10 -10.60 10.62
CA SER A 221 -0.90 -9.50 11.58
C SER A 221 -2.14 -8.60 11.73
N LEU A 222 -3.18 -8.79 10.91
CA LEU A 222 -4.47 -8.10 11.03
C LEU A 222 -5.41 -8.85 11.98
N HIS A 223 -5.09 -8.82 13.28
CA HIS A 223 -5.85 -9.53 14.31
C HIS A 223 -7.32 -9.07 14.35
N LYS A 224 -8.25 -10.03 14.35
CA LYS A 224 -9.70 -9.74 14.39
C LYS A 224 -10.11 -8.93 15.61
N SER A 225 -9.39 -9.07 16.73
CA SER A 225 -9.63 -8.32 17.97
C SER A 225 -9.39 -6.81 17.85
N TYR A 226 -8.66 -6.36 16.83
CA TYR A 226 -8.44 -4.94 16.55
C TYR A 226 -9.64 -4.26 15.89
N TYR A 227 -10.61 -5.04 15.40
CA TYR A 227 -11.76 -4.54 14.67
C TYR A 227 -13.01 -4.51 15.54
N ARG A 228 -13.83 -3.46 15.48
CA ARG A 228 -13.79 -2.31 14.56
C ARG A 228 -12.71 -1.28 14.95
N LEU A 229 -11.86 -0.93 13.99
CA LEU A 229 -10.70 -0.05 14.21
C LEU A 229 -11.16 1.36 14.61
N PRO A 230 -10.66 1.93 15.73
CA PRO A 230 -10.92 3.32 16.10
C PRO A 230 -10.47 4.32 15.02
N SER A 231 -11.18 5.45 14.86
CA SER A 231 -10.94 6.37 13.73
C SER A 231 -9.50 6.89 13.66
N LEU A 232 -8.91 7.29 14.78
CA LEU A 232 -7.55 7.84 14.82
C LEU A 232 -6.54 6.81 15.34
N SER A 233 -6.69 5.56 14.90
CA SER A 233 -5.77 4.46 15.20
C SER A 233 -5.22 3.82 13.93
N ALA A 234 -4.04 3.24 14.05
CA ALA A 234 -3.36 2.49 13.00
C ALA A 234 -2.98 1.11 13.53
N ILE A 235 -3.02 0.08 12.68
CA ILE A 235 -2.34 -1.18 12.97
C ILE A 235 -0.96 -1.11 12.33
N TYR A 236 0.09 -1.21 13.14
CA TYR A 236 1.46 -1.34 12.67
C TYR A 236 1.85 -2.82 12.62
N SER A 237 2.29 -3.29 11.45
CA SER A 237 2.77 -4.66 11.23
C SER A 237 4.22 -4.58 10.71
N PRO A 238 5.23 -4.87 11.55
CA PRO A 238 6.64 -4.66 11.19
C PRO A 238 7.18 -5.65 10.15
N SER A 239 6.54 -6.83 10.03
CA SER A 239 7.11 -8.00 9.35
C SER A 239 6.10 -8.61 8.38
N VAL A 240 6.00 -8.06 7.17
CA VAL A 240 5.10 -8.56 6.12
C VAL A 240 5.91 -9.14 4.97
N LEU A 241 5.82 -10.45 4.80
CA LEU A 241 6.51 -11.22 3.77
C LEU A 241 5.68 -11.22 2.47
N ILE A 242 6.28 -10.78 1.37
CA ILE A 242 5.63 -10.79 0.05
C ILE A 242 5.94 -12.13 -0.62
N ILE A 243 4.90 -12.90 -0.95
CA ILE A 243 5.03 -14.26 -1.46
C ILE A 243 4.47 -14.44 -2.88
N ARG A 244 3.90 -13.38 -3.48
CA ARG A 244 3.36 -13.42 -4.86
C ARG A 244 3.75 -12.22 -5.69
N ASP A 245 3.84 -12.49 -6.98
CA ASP A 245 3.96 -11.48 -8.02
C ASP A 245 2.68 -10.60 -8.10
N ALA A 246 2.79 -9.44 -8.75
CA ALA A 246 1.70 -8.54 -9.02
C ALA A 246 0.60 -9.23 -9.84
N MET A 247 -0.65 -8.76 -9.66
CA MET A 247 -1.80 -9.21 -10.45
C MET A 247 -1.56 -9.02 -11.96
N SER A 248 -0.86 -7.95 -12.35
CA SER A 248 -0.49 -7.65 -13.75
C SER A 248 0.52 -8.64 -14.34
N ARG A 249 1.31 -9.31 -13.49
CA ARG A 249 2.37 -10.27 -13.85
C ARG A 249 1.97 -11.73 -13.62
N GLY A 250 0.68 -11.98 -13.44
CA GLY A 250 0.12 -13.34 -13.35
C GLY A 250 -0.12 -13.84 -11.92
N HIS A 251 0.27 -13.08 -10.90
CA HIS A 251 -0.04 -13.37 -9.49
C HIS A 251 0.47 -14.74 -8.97
N ASN A 252 1.51 -15.27 -9.59
CA ASN A 252 2.11 -16.54 -9.20
C ASN A 252 2.82 -16.40 -7.85
N LEU A 253 2.92 -17.51 -7.12
CA LEU A 253 3.82 -17.61 -5.97
C LEU A 253 5.26 -17.36 -6.43
N LEU A 254 6.02 -16.66 -5.60
CA LEU A 254 7.46 -16.44 -5.82
C LEU A 254 8.25 -17.71 -5.49
N VAL A 255 7.72 -18.58 -4.62
CA VAL A 255 8.23 -19.93 -4.37
C VAL A 255 7.65 -20.93 -5.39
N PRO A 256 8.41 -21.98 -5.78
CA PRO A 256 9.77 -22.31 -5.37
C PRO A 256 10.88 -21.61 -6.19
N HIS A 257 10.53 -20.66 -7.06
CA HIS A 257 11.51 -19.98 -7.93
C HIS A 257 12.52 -19.13 -7.14
N GLN A 258 12.11 -18.62 -5.98
CA GLN A 258 12.96 -17.92 -5.01
C GLN A 258 12.94 -18.68 -3.68
N LYS A 259 14.06 -18.67 -2.94
CA LYS A 259 14.10 -19.22 -1.58
C LYS A 259 13.31 -18.32 -0.64
N PRO A 260 12.62 -18.85 0.39
CA PRO A 260 11.92 -18.03 1.38
C PRO A 260 12.76 -16.90 1.99
N ALA A 261 14.06 -17.16 2.25
CA ALA A 261 15.00 -16.19 2.81
C ALA A 261 15.28 -14.99 1.88
N ASP A 262 15.08 -15.17 0.57
CA ASP A 262 15.31 -14.15 -0.46
C ASP A 262 14.03 -13.38 -0.80
N LEU A 263 12.88 -13.73 -0.21
CA LEU A 263 11.61 -13.07 -0.50
C LEU A 263 11.58 -11.64 0.07
N PRO A 264 10.94 -10.69 -0.64
CA PRO A 264 10.86 -9.30 -0.17
C PRO A 264 10.06 -9.14 1.11
N VAL A 265 10.50 -8.19 1.95
CA VAL A 265 9.82 -7.86 3.21
C VAL A 265 9.51 -6.37 3.29
N THR A 266 8.33 -6.05 3.78
CA THR A 266 7.89 -4.69 4.05
C THR A 266 7.32 -4.57 5.47
N ALA A 267 7.29 -3.36 6.02
CA ALA A 267 6.37 -3.05 7.11
C ALA A 267 5.08 -2.46 6.54
N VAL A 268 3.96 -2.64 7.24
CA VAL A 268 2.64 -2.13 6.83
C VAL A 268 2.04 -1.28 7.94
N ILE A 269 1.54 -0.11 7.57
CA ILE A 269 0.77 0.79 8.44
C ILE A 269 -0.66 0.79 7.91
N SER A 270 -1.59 0.17 8.63
CA SER A 270 -2.99 0.04 8.22
C SER A 270 -3.83 1.16 8.85
N VAL A 271 -4.37 2.04 8.02
CA VAL A 271 -5.20 3.17 8.45
C VAL A 271 -6.47 3.22 7.62
N ALA A 272 -7.62 3.29 8.29
CA ALA A 272 -8.91 3.43 7.63
C ALA A 272 -9.24 4.89 7.34
N ALA A 273 -9.57 5.21 6.09
CA ALA A 273 -10.05 6.54 5.71
C ALA A 273 -11.50 6.79 6.16
N LEU A 274 -12.00 8.02 5.99
CA LEU A 274 -13.43 8.29 6.16
C LEU A 274 -14.26 7.53 5.12
N ARG A 275 -15.34 6.87 5.53
CA ARG A 275 -16.23 6.16 4.61
C ARG A 275 -17.36 7.08 4.14
N HIS A 276 -17.42 7.33 2.83
CA HIS A 276 -18.41 8.16 2.17
C HIS A 276 -18.66 9.50 2.89
N PRO A 277 -17.60 10.31 3.09
CA PRO A 277 -17.75 11.62 3.70
C PRO A 277 -18.69 12.51 2.87
N ALA A 278 -19.28 13.53 3.50
CA ALA A 278 -20.13 14.46 2.79
C ALA A 278 -19.24 15.34 1.92
N LEU A 279 -19.58 15.50 0.64
CA LEU A 279 -18.82 16.29 -0.33
C LEU A 279 -19.62 17.50 -0.80
N THR A 280 -18.93 18.47 -1.39
CA THR A 280 -19.53 19.55 -2.18
C THR A 280 -20.33 18.99 -3.36
N ASP A 281 -21.22 19.80 -3.95
CA ASP A 281 -22.11 19.34 -5.02
C ASP A 281 -21.34 18.84 -6.26
N ASP A 282 -20.17 19.41 -6.53
CA ASP A 282 -19.26 18.98 -7.60
C ASP A 282 -18.39 17.76 -7.22
N LYS A 283 -18.50 17.27 -5.98
CA LYS A 283 -17.75 16.15 -5.39
C LYS A 283 -16.23 16.34 -5.36
N LYS A 284 -15.73 17.56 -5.54
CA LYS A 284 -14.30 17.86 -5.56
C LYS A 284 -13.72 18.11 -4.17
N HIS A 285 -14.56 18.49 -3.21
CA HIS A 285 -14.13 18.84 -1.87
C HIS A 285 -14.98 18.19 -0.78
N PHE A 286 -14.42 18.01 0.42
CA PHE A 286 -15.14 17.73 1.64
C PHE A 286 -16.11 18.88 1.91
N LYS A 287 -17.36 18.54 2.22
CA LYS A 287 -18.39 19.53 2.57
C LYS A 287 -18.09 20.21 3.91
N ASN A 288 -17.44 19.49 4.82
CA ASN A 288 -17.21 19.92 6.19
C ASN A 288 -15.71 19.97 6.48
N GLU A 289 -15.20 21.10 6.97
CA GLU A 289 -13.79 21.25 7.35
C GLU A 289 -13.34 20.22 8.40
N GLY A 290 -14.24 19.80 9.29
CA GLY A 290 -13.95 18.74 10.26
C GLY A 290 -13.57 17.40 9.62
N GLN A 291 -14.15 17.06 8.47
CA GLN A 291 -13.81 15.83 7.73
C GLN A 291 -12.44 15.94 7.06
N ARG A 292 -12.13 17.10 6.49
CA ARG A 292 -10.79 17.42 5.97
C ARG A 292 -9.74 17.35 7.09
N ALA A 293 -10.03 17.94 8.26
CA ALA A 293 -9.16 17.91 9.42
C ALA A 293 -8.94 16.47 9.96
N GLU A 294 -9.98 15.64 9.96
CA GLU A 294 -9.87 14.21 10.29
C GLU A 294 -8.92 13.48 9.34
N THR A 295 -9.04 13.71 8.03
CA THR A 295 -8.13 13.15 7.02
C THR A 295 -6.68 13.57 7.30
N LYS A 296 -6.43 14.86 7.57
CA LYS A 296 -5.09 15.32 7.97
C LYS A 296 -4.59 14.65 9.26
N ARG A 297 -5.45 14.43 10.27
CA ARG A 297 -5.08 13.69 11.50
C ARG A 297 -4.68 12.25 11.19
N LYS A 298 -5.39 11.56 10.29
CA LYS A 298 -5.04 10.20 9.84
C LYS A 298 -3.70 10.17 9.09
N ILE A 299 -3.39 11.20 8.30
CA ILE A 299 -2.09 11.32 7.62
C ILE A 299 -0.97 11.52 8.64
N ARG A 300 -1.14 12.42 9.62
CA ARG A 300 -0.16 12.61 10.71
C ARG A 300 0.10 11.32 11.48
N LEU A 301 -0.97 10.58 11.79
CA LEU A 301 -0.88 9.25 12.41
C LEU A 301 0.03 8.33 11.59
N THR A 302 -0.21 8.18 10.29
CA THR A 302 0.63 7.34 9.41
C THR A 302 2.11 7.76 9.47
N LEU A 303 2.38 9.06 9.32
CA LEU A 303 3.76 9.58 9.30
C LEU A 303 4.48 9.41 10.65
N ARG A 304 3.78 9.66 11.76
CA ARG A 304 4.33 9.44 13.11
C ARG A 304 4.63 7.98 13.37
N VAL A 305 3.74 7.06 12.98
CA VAL A 305 4.00 5.61 13.11
C VAL A 305 5.24 5.22 12.32
N ALA A 306 5.38 5.70 11.09
CA ALA A 306 6.55 5.39 10.26
C ALA A 306 7.86 5.88 10.89
N ALA A 307 7.92 7.18 11.25
CA ALA A 307 9.12 7.79 11.80
C ALA A 307 9.49 7.22 13.18
N ARG A 308 8.52 6.99 14.08
CA ARG A 308 8.75 6.40 15.40
C ARG A 308 9.34 5.00 15.33
N ASN A 309 8.98 4.23 14.30
CA ASN A 309 9.52 2.89 14.05
C ASN A 309 10.79 2.88 13.19
N GLY A 310 11.36 4.06 12.90
CA GLY A 310 12.64 4.22 12.21
C GLY A 310 12.60 4.00 10.69
N HIS A 311 11.42 3.96 10.08
CA HIS A 311 11.31 3.81 8.62
C HIS A 311 11.73 5.11 7.93
N THR A 312 12.71 5.00 7.04
CA THR A 312 13.21 6.14 6.23
C THR A 312 12.65 6.16 4.82
N LYS A 313 12.01 5.08 4.35
CA LYS A 313 11.42 4.97 3.01
C LYS A 313 9.94 4.62 3.11
N LEU A 314 9.08 5.41 2.46
CA LEU A 314 7.63 5.27 2.54
C LEU A 314 7.00 5.01 1.16
N VAL A 315 6.01 4.10 1.14
CA VAL A 315 5.03 4.02 0.05
C VAL A 315 3.64 4.35 0.60
N LEU A 316 3.14 5.50 0.22
CA LEU A 316 1.80 6.00 0.51
C LEU A 316 0.86 5.70 -0.68
N GLY A 317 -0.39 6.15 -0.59
CA GLY A 317 -1.37 5.93 -1.63
C GLY A 317 -2.61 6.81 -1.48
N ALA A 318 -3.60 6.59 -2.34
CA ALA A 318 -4.82 7.39 -2.41
C ALA A 318 -5.83 7.05 -1.30
N LEU A 319 -5.53 7.46 -0.06
CA LEU A 319 -6.26 7.14 1.16
C LEU A 319 -7.76 7.46 1.05
N GLY A 320 -8.58 6.41 0.91
CA GLY A 320 -10.03 6.52 0.85
C GLY A 320 -10.61 6.94 -0.50
N CYS A 321 -9.79 7.15 -1.53
CA CYS A 321 -10.21 7.66 -2.85
C CYS A 321 -10.81 6.59 -3.79
N GLY A 322 -10.94 5.35 -3.30
CA GLY A 322 -11.60 4.26 -4.00
C GLY A 322 -13.02 4.05 -3.49
N VAL A 323 -13.31 2.84 -3.00
CA VAL A 323 -14.63 2.43 -2.47
C VAL A 323 -15.16 3.38 -1.40
N PHE A 324 -14.30 4.09 -0.66
CA PHE A 324 -14.72 4.99 0.40
C PHE A 324 -15.10 6.40 -0.08
N GLY A 325 -14.86 6.73 -1.36
CA GLY A 325 -15.38 7.94 -1.99
C GLY A 325 -14.85 9.26 -1.43
N ASN A 326 -13.59 9.32 -1.01
CA ASN A 326 -12.94 10.58 -0.64
C ASN A 326 -12.49 11.34 -1.91
N PRO A 327 -12.50 12.68 -1.93
CA PRO A 327 -12.13 13.50 -3.09
C PRO A 327 -10.61 13.37 -3.36
N PRO A 328 -10.17 12.79 -4.49
CA PRO A 328 -8.76 12.43 -4.70
C PRO A 328 -7.80 13.62 -4.62
N LYS A 329 -8.12 14.70 -5.34
CA LYS A 329 -7.30 15.91 -5.36
C LYS A 329 -7.13 16.50 -3.96
N GLU A 330 -8.21 16.64 -3.21
CA GLU A 330 -8.14 17.25 -1.88
C GLU A 330 -7.46 16.34 -0.85
N VAL A 331 -7.56 15.01 -0.99
CA VAL A 331 -6.75 14.08 -0.17
C VAL A 331 -5.25 14.25 -0.49
N ALA A 332 -4.88 14.41 -1.77
CA ALA A 332 -3.50 14.69 -2.16
C ALA A 332 -3.01 16.03 -1.59
N GLU A 333 -3.85 17.08 -1.62
CA GLU A 333 -3.55 18.38 -0.99
C GLU A 333 -3.39 18.23 0.53
N CYS A 334 -4.21 17.41 1.19
CA CYS A 334 -4.06 17.11 2.61
C CYS A 334 -2.71 16.44 2.92
N PHE A 335 -2.25 15.50 2.07
CA PHE A 335 -0.92 14.90 2.22
C PHE A 335 0.19 15.95 2.08
N LEU A 336 0.13 16.78 1.04
CA LEU A 336 1.14 17.81 0.80
C LEU A 336 1.20 18.83 1.95
N GLU A 337 0.05 19.27 2.42
CA GLU A 337 -0.02 20.19 3.56
C GLU A 337 0.56 19.57 4.83
N VAL A 338 0.21 18.31 5.14
CA VAL A 338 0.74 17.65 6.34
C VAL A 338 2.24 17.43 6.23
N LEU A 339 2.75 16.94 5.10
CA LEU A 339 4.18 16.75 4.87
C LEU A 339 4.97 18.06 5.02
N ARG A 340 4.34 19.21 4.73
CA ARG A 340 4.92 20.55 4.90
C ARG A 340 4.75 21.14 6.31
N GLU A 341 4.10 20.45 7.24
CA GLU A 341 4.02 20.95 8.61
C GLU A 341 5.39 20.91 9.29
N LYS A 342 5.67 21.87 10.19
CA LYS A 342 6.95 21.98 10.91
C LYS A 342 7.41 20.67 11.55
N GLU A 343 6.46 19.83 11.96
CA GLU A 343 6.72 18.51 12.54
C GLU A 343 7.45 17.56 11.57
N PHE A 344 7.11 17.59 10.28
CA PHE A 344 7.59 16.63 9.27
C PHE A 344 8.62 17.22 8.30
N GLN A 345 8.99 18.48 8.50
CA GLN A 345 10.10 19.11 7.77
C GLN A 345 11.46 18.64 8.28
N GLY A 346 12.49 18.85 7.45
CA GLY A 346 13.89 18.72 7.86
C GLY A 346 14.59 17.44 7.40
N GLY A 347 13.90 16.57 6.64
CA GLY A 347 14.50 15.34 6.10
C GLY A 347 14.28 14.11 6.98
N TRP A 348 13.02 13.82 7.33
CA TRP A 348 12.68 12.61 8.09
C TRP A 348 12.82 11.32 7.28
N TRP A 349 12.64 11.41 5.97
CA TRP A 349 12.63 10.28 5.05
C TRP A 349 13.64 10.49 3.92
N GLU A 350 14.28 9.39 3.52
CA GLU A 350 15.13 9.30 2.33
C GLU A 350 14.28 9.28 1.06
N GLU A 351 13.11 8.66 1.13
CA GLU A 351 12.23 8.48 -0.03
C GLU A 351 10.75 8.43 0.39
N VAL A 352 9.92 9.20 -0.30
CA VAL A 352 8.46 9.20 -0.15
C VAL A 352 7.83 9.03 -1.52
N VAL A 353 7.17 7.89 -1.72
CA VAL A 353 6.50 7.53 -2.97
C VAL A 353 5.00 7.38 -2.72
N PHE A 354 4.17 7.85 -3.66
CA PHE A 354 2.76 7.51 -3.71
C PHE A 354 2.53 6.49 -4.83
N ALA A 355 2.19 5.25 -4.47
CA ALA A 355 1.89 4.18 -5.42
C ALA A 355 0.37 4.09 -5.62
N ILE A 356 -0.09 4.53 -6.79
CA ILE A 356 -1.52 4.69 -7.10
C ILE A 356 -1.78 4.12 -8.48
N LEU A 357 -2.33 2.91 -8.51
CA LEU A 357 -2.85 2.33 -9.74
C LEU A 357 -3.98 3.18 -10.29
N ASP A 358 -3.86 3.57 -11.55
CA ASP A 358 -4.90 4.35 -12.20
C ASP A 358 -6.22 3.56 -12.27
N ASN A 359 -7.29 4.19 -11.77
CA ASN A 359 -8.64 3.67 -11.83
C ASN A 359 -9.35 4.02 -13.15
N VAL A 360 -8.72 4.84 -13.99
CA VAL A 360 -9.18 5.20 -15.33
C VAL A 360 -8.17 4.71 -16.37
N LYS A 361 -8.64 4.21 -17.51
CA LYS A 361 -7.78 3.70 -18.59
C LYS A 361 -8.07 4.42 -19.89
N GLY A 362 -7.13 4.33 -20.83
CA GLY A 362 -7.26 4.96 -22.15
C GLY A 362 -6.92 6.45 -22.12
N GLU A 363 -7.55 7.24 -22.98
CA GLU A 363 -7.25 8.67 -23.16
C GLU A 363 -7.52 9.52 -21.91
N GLN A 364 -8.32 9.02 -20.96
CA GLN A 364 -8.65 9.69 -19.70
C GLN A 364 -7.78 9.26 -18.51
N GLY A 365 -6.86 8.30 -18.72
CA GLY A 365 -5.90 7.85 -17.72
C GLY A 365 -4.55 8.55 -17.85
N GLY A 366 -3.63 8.20 -16.96
CA GLY A 366 -2.29 8.76 -16.92
C GLY A 366 -2.21 10.07 -16.14
N LYS A 367 -1.06 10.74 -16.26
CA LYS A 367 -0.68 11.92 -15.45
C LYS A 367 -1.61 13.11 -15.64
N ASP A 368 -2.12 13.29 -16.86
CA ASP A 368 -3.09 14.33 -17.22
C ASP A 368 -4.54 13.84 -17.12
N GLY A 369 -4.73 12.59 -16.72
CA GLY A 369 -6.03 11.93 -16.62
C GLY A 369 -6.86 12.39 -15.42
N ILE A 370 -8.14 12.01 -15.43
CA ILE A 370 -9.11 12.33 -14.36
C ILE A 370 -9.12 11.27 -13.23
N GLY A 371 -8.33 10.22 -13.38
CA GLY A 371 -8.20 9.16 -12.39
C GLY A 371 -7.41 9.59 -11.15
N ASN A 372 -7.45 8.75 -10.11
CA ASN A 372 -6.74 8.99 -8.86
C ASN A 372 -5.24 9.18 -9.07
N TYR A 373 -4.64 8.42 -10.00
CA TYR A 373 -3.24 8.57 -10.36
C TYR A 373 -2.94 9.98 -10.86
N GLY A 374 -3.70 10.46 -11.86
CA GLY A 374 -3.52 11.80 -12.42
C GLY A 374 -3.73 12.92 -11.39
N GLU A 375 -4.78 12.83 -10.56
CA GLU A 375 -5.03 13.84 -9.51
C GLU A 375 -3.88 13.91 -8.49
N PHE A 376 -3.39 12.77 -8.01
CA PHE A 376 -2.25 12.75 -7.08
C PHE A 376 -0.95 13.17 -7.76
N TRP A 377 -0.71 12.76 -9.00
CA TRP A 377 0.48 13.12 -9.76
C TRP A 377 0.60 14.64 -9.88
N ARG A 378 -0.47 15.32 -10.31
CA ARG A 378 -0.46 16.78 -10.48
C ARG A 378 -0.26 17.56 -9.19
N VAL A 379 -0.70 17.03 -8.05
CA VAL A 379 -0.57 17.70 -6.75
C VAL A 379 0.78 17.43 -6.09
N LEU A 380 1.29 16.19 -6.19
CA LEU A 380 2.37 15.71 -5.34
C LEU A 380 3.69 15.44 -6.09
N ASP A 381 3.65 15.02 -7.35
CA ASP A 381 4.87 14.61 -8.05
C ASP A 381 5.84 15.79 -8.17
N GLY A 382 7.11 15.54 -7.87
CA GLY A 382 8.15 16.54 -7.92
C GLY A 382 8.14 17.55 -6.75
N GLN A 383 7.17 17.53 -5.83
CA GLN A 383 7.20 18.40 -4.66
C GLN A 383 8.32 17.97 -3.70
N VAL A 384 9.11 18.92 -3.20
CA VAL A 384 10.09 18.68 -2.12
C VAL A 384 9.42 18.89 -0.76
N VAL A 385 9.57 17.90 0.13
CA VAL A 385 9.02 17.92 1.50
C VAL A 385 10.04 17.50 2.55
#